data_AF-A0A9W3SWP3-F1
#
_entry.id   AF-A0A9W3SWP3-F1
#
_cell.length_a   1.000
_cell.length_b   1.000
_cell.length_c   1.000
_cell.angle_alpha   90.00
_cell.angle_beta   90.00
_cell.angle_gamma   90.00
#
_symmetry.space_group_name_H-M   'P 1'
#
loop_
_entity.id
_entity.type
_entity.pdbx_description
1 polymer ?
#
loop_
_entity_poly.entity_id
_entity_poly.type
_entity_poly.pdbx_seq_one_letter_code
_entity_poly.pdbx_strand_id
1 'polypeptide(L)'
;MENAEKIFTRCEQEGFSYIQQMIIKQQEENIFLTFQCKTDCTSSVLSKDDKENYEESVSFFSCVSGGVIVWGIDSSKNKDGVNRAEKI
;
A
#
# COMPACT_ATOMS: atom_id res chain seq x y z
N MET A 1 -9.18 17.04 0.06
CA MET A 1 -7.80 16.53 0.00
C MET A 1 -7.66 15.35 0.93
N GLU A 2 -7.24 14.21 0.37
CA GLU A 2 -6.79 13.01 1.09
C GLU A 2 -5.46 13.32 1.77
N ASN A 3 -5.20 12.72 2.93
CA ASN A 3 -3.91 12.75 3.63
C ASN A 3 -3.75 11.41 4.37
N ALA A 4 -2.55 11.12 4.87
CA ALA A 4 -2.26 9.85 5.55
C ALA A 4 -3.26 9.53 6.67
N GLU A 5 -3.58 10.52 7.51
CA GLU A 5 -4.50 10.38 8.64
C GLU A 5 -5.91 9.94 8.20
N LYS A 6 -6.48 10.55 7.16
CA LYS A 6 -7.81 10.18 6.65
C LYS A 6 -7.84 8.77 6.09
N ILE A 7 -6.80 8.38 5.37
CA ILE A 7 -6.69 7.02 4.80
C ILE A 7 -6.63 6.01 5.95
N PHE A 8 -5.76 6.25 6.94
CA PHE A 8 -5.62 5.39 8.10
C PHE A 8 -6.91 5.28 8.91
N THR A 9 -7.56 6.42 9.19
CA THR A 9 -8.83 6.47 9.94
C THR A 9 -9.92 5.67 9.24
N ARG A 10 -10.02 5.73 7.90
CA ARG A 10 -10.97 4.90 7.15
C ARG A 10 -10.62 3.43 7.21
N CYS A 11 -9.34 3.07 7.11
CA CYS A 11 -8.90 1.68 7.31
C CYS A 11 -9.29 1.16 8.70
N GLU A 12 -9.18 1.97 9.75
CA GLU A 12 -9.61 1.58 11.10
C GLU A 12 -11.13 1.44 11.23
N GLN A 13 -11.91 2.36 10.62
CA GLN A 13 -13.37 2.40 10.75
C GLN A 13 -14.08 1.36 9.88
N GLU A 14 -13.63 1.18 8.65
CA GLU A 14 -14.29 0.34 7.64
C GLU A 14 -13.56 -1.00 7.44
N GLY A 15 -12.33 -1.12 7.92
CA GLY A 15 -11.55 -2.36 7.89
C GLY A 15 -11.36 -2.91 6.49
N PHE A 16 -11.53 -4.22 6.36
CA PHE A 16 -11.32 -4.94 5.11
C PHE A 16 -12.25 -4.48 3.97
N SER A 17 -13.45 -3.98 4.28
CA SER A 17 -14.37 -3.49 3.24
C SER A 17 -13.77 -2.33 2.46
N TYR A 18 -13.08 -1.40 3.14
CA TYR A 18 -12.41 -0.28 2.49
C TYR A 18 -11.23 -0.73 1.63
N ILE A 19 -10.46 -1.71 2.11
CA ILE A 19 -9.39 -2.35 1.33
C ILE A 19 -9.94 -3.02 0.07
N GLN A 20 -11.06 -3.74 0.16
CA GLN A 20 -11.70 -4.32 -1.02
C GLN A 20 -12.16 -3.25 -2.01
N GLN A 21 -12.67 -2.12 -1.52
CA GLN A 21 -13.03 -0.98 -2.36
C GLN A 21 -11.82 -0.37 -3.07
N MET A 22 -10.66 -0.30 -2.40
CA MET A 22 -9.40 0.13 -3.05
C MET A 22 -9.04 -0.77 -4.23
N ILE A 23 -9.14 -2.09 -4.07
CA ILE A 23 -8.85 -3.05 -5.14
C ILE A 23 -9.88 -2.92 -6.28
N ILE A 24 -11.18 -2.87 -5.96
CA ILE A 24 -12.26 -2.77 -6.96
C ILE A 24 -12.15 -1.49 -7.79
N LYS A 25 -11.81 -0.38 -7.13
CA LYS A 25 -11.64 0.93 -7.78
C LYS A 25 -10.27 1.11 -8.42
N GLN A 26 -9.39 0.12 -8.29
CA GLN A 26 -7.99 0.19 -8.71
C GLN A 26 -7.33 1.48 -8.19
N GLN A 27 -7.42 1.69 -6.88
CA GLN A 27 -6.86 2.85 -6.20
C GLN A 27 -5.37 3.00 -6.56
N GLU A 28 -5.02 4.15 -7.08
CA GLU A 28 -3.63 4.49 -7.40
C GLU A 28 -2.85 4.80 -6.12
N GLU A 29 -1.59 4.35 -6.10
CA GLU A 29 -0.60 4.82 -5.15
C GLU A 29 -0.39 6.32 -5.29
N ASN A 30 -0.04 6.96 -4.18
CA ASN A 30 0.26 8.38 -4.14
C ASN A 30 1.20 8.68 -2.98
N ILE A 31 1.50 9.96 -2.77
CA ILE A 31 2.43 10.43 -1.73
C ILE A 31 2.04 10.02 -0.30
N PHE A 32 0.82 9.56 -0.05
CA PHE A 32 0.32 9.12 1.25
C PHE A 32 -0.07 7.64 1.30
N LEU A 33 0.01 6.89 0.20
CA LEU A 33 -0.48 5.52 0.10
C LEU A 33 0.38 4.68 -0.83
N THR A 34 0.87 3.55 -0.30
CA THR A 34 1.55 2.52 -1.07
C THR A 34 1.00 1.13 -0.72
N PHE A 35 1.01 0.24 -1.70
CA PHE A 35 0.60 -1.15 -1.60
C PHE A 35 1.84 -2.03 -1.67
N GLN A 36 1.96 -2.96 -0.72
CA GLN A 36 3.04 -3.93 -0.71
C GLN A 36 2.45 -5.34 -0.64
N CYS A 37 2.93 -6.23 -1.50
CA CYS A 37 2.64 -7.65 -1.41
C CYS A 37 3.91 -8.38 -1.00
N LYS A 38 3.73 -9.39 -0.15
CA LYS A 38 4.81 -10.30 0.20
C LYS A 38 5.19 -11.13 -1.02
N THR A 39 6.50 -11.27 -1.27
CA THR A 39 7.01 -12.04 -2.40
C THR A 39 6.69 -13.54 -2.29
N ASP A 40 6.81 -14.10 -1.08
CA ASP A 40 6.49 -15.50 -0.78
C ASP A 40 5.46 -15.61 0.36
N CYS A 41 4.20 -15.86 -0.03
CA CYS A 41 3.08 -16.02 0.90
C CYS A 41 3.11 -17.35 1.67
N THR A 42 3.98 -18.30 1.32
CA THR A 42 4.07 -19.62 1.99
C THR A 42 5.01 -19.59 3.20
N SER A 43 5.99 -18.69 3.18
CA SER A 43 6.90 -18.46 4.31
C SER A 43 6.26 -17.55 5.35
N SER A 44 6.62 -17.70 6.63
CA SER A 44 6.28 -16.72 7.68
C SER A 44 7.29 -15.58 7.77
N VAL A 45 8.45 -15.70 7.11
CA VAL A 45 9.56 -14.74 7.17
C VAL A 45 9.51 -13.80 5.97
N LEU A 46 9.76 -12.51 6.17
CA LEU A 46 9.92 -11.55 5.07
C LEU A 46 11.23 -11.83 4.32
N SER A 47 11.17 -11.82 2.99
CA SER A 47 12.36 -11.93 2.14
C SER A 47 13.27 -10.72 2.30
N LYS A 48 14.44 -10.74 1.65
CA LYS A 48 15.32 -9.57 1.61
C LYS A 48 14.63 -8.42 0.87
N ASP A 49 14.02 -8.71 -0.28
CA ASP A 49 13.31 -7.75 -1.11
C ASP A 49 12.09 -7.15 -0.38
N ASP A 50 11.32 -7.97 0.36
CA ASP A 50 10.19 -7.49 1.15
C ASP A 50 10.63 -6.44 2.20
N LYS A 51 11.79 -6.66 2.83
CA LYS A 51 12.36 -5.74 3.83
C LYS A 51 12.90 -4.47 3.17
N GLU A 52 13.59 -4.59 2.05
CA GLU A 52 14.11 -3.43 1.31
C GLU A 52 12.95 -2.53 0.86
N ASN A 53 11.88 -3.11 0.29
CA ASN A 53 10.68 -2.35 -0.11
C ASN A 53 10.01 -1.65 1.08
N TYR A 54 9.93 -2.32 2.23
CA TYR A 54 9.41 -1.73 3.46
C TYR A 54 10.26 -0.55 3.94
N GLU A 55 11.58 -0.74 4.00
CA GLU A 55 12.55 0.28 4.41
C GLU A 55 12.48 1.51 3.51
N GLU A 56 12.39 1.33 2.19
CA GLU A 56 12.22 2.41 1.23
C GLU A 56 10.94 3.21 1.49
N SER A 57 9.82 2.53 1.71
CA SER A 57 8.53 3.19 1.95
C SER A 57 8.50 3.94 3.28
N VAL A 58 9.06 3.35 4.35
CA VAL A 58 9.20 4.02 5.65
C VAL A 58 10.10 5.25 5.54
N SER A 59 11.24 5.12 4.86
CA SER A 59 12.17 6.22 4.62
C SER A 59 11.49 7.36 3.87
N PHE A 60 10.79 7.05 2.78
CA PHE A 60 10.01 8.03 2.02
C PHE A 60 8.96 8.73 2.89
N PHE A 61 8.13 7.97 3.61
CA PHE A 61 7.09 8.53 4.47
C PHE A 61 7.62 9.31 5.68
N SER A 62 8.87 9.07 6.12
CA SER A 62 9.53 9.89 7.13
C SER A 62 9.95 11.27 6.62
N CYS A 63 10.17 11.40 5.31
CA CYS A 63 10.56 12.65 4.67
C CYS A 63 9.36 13.51 4.26
N VAL A 64 8.20 12.88 4.02
CA VAL A 64 6.94 13.57 3.73
C VAL A 64 6.06 13.64 4.99
N SER A 65 4.84 14.16 4.89
CA SER A 65 3.89 14.29 6.01
C SER A 65 3.30 12.95 6.50
N GLY A 66 4.09 11.88 6.51
CA GLY A 66 3.66 10.51 6.77
C GLY A 66 2.97 9.83 5.57
N GLY A 67 2.55 8.59 5.78
CA GLY A 67 1.84 7.78 4.79
C GLY A 67 1.32 6.47 5.37
N VAL A 68 0.54 5.76 4.55
CA VAL A 68 -0.05 4.46 4.88
C VAL A 68 0.54 3.41 3.94
N ILE A 69 1.08 2.34 4.53
CA ILE A 69 1.49 1.14 3.80
C ILE A 69 0.41 0.09 4.02
N VAL A 70 -0.23 -0.38 2.94
CA VAL A 70 -1.20 -1.47 3.01
C VAL A 70 -0.54 -2.75 2.53
N TRP A 71 -0.34 -3.69 3.46
CA TRP A 71 0.27 -4.99 3.20
C TRP A 71 -0.74 -6.04 2.72
N GLY A 72 -0.29 -6.93 1.83
CA GLY A 72 -1.10 -8.02 1.30
C GLY A 72 -1.99 -7.61 0.13
N ILE A 73 -1.56 -6.61 -0.64
CA ILE A 73 -2.23 -6.16 -1.87
C ILE A 73 -1.16 -6.07 -2.95
N ASP A 74 -1.43 -6.70 -4.10
CA ASP A 74 -0.53 -6.60 -5.26
C ASP A 74 -0.73 -5.24 -5.93
N SER A 75 0.26 -4.79 -6.71
CA SER A 75 0.12 -3.56 -7.46
C SER A 75 0.83 -3.61 -8.80
N SER A 76 0.22 -2.99 -9.80
CA SER A 76 0.79 -2.91 -11.15
C SER A 76 0.61 -1.53 -11.76
N LYS A 77 1.51 -1.18 -12.68
CA LYS A 77 1.48 0.13 -13.34
C LYS A 77 0.26 0.29 -14.24
N ASN A 78 -0.39 1.44 -14.14
CA ASN A 78 -1.40 1.91 -15.08
C ASN A 78 -0.76 2.51 -16.35
N LYS A 79 -1.59 3.03 -17.25
CA LYS A 79 -1.16 3.64 -18.51
C LYS A 79 -0.26 4.87 -18.30
N ASP A 80 -0.39 5.51 -17.15
CA ASP A 80 0.36 6.70 -16.73
C ASP A 80 1.63 6.33 -15.93
N GLY A 81 1.91 5.04 -15.75
CA GLY A 81 3.09 4.53 -15.03
C GLY A 81 2.97 4.52 -13.51
N VAL A 82 1.78 4.80 -12.96
CA VAL A 82 1.48 4.79 -11.52
C VAL A 82 0.97 3.42 -11.11
N ASN A 83 1.46 2.89 -9.99
CA ASN A 83 0.95 1.61 -9.47
C ASN A 83 -0.48 1.77 -8.97
N ARG A 84 -1.32 0.77 -9.24
CA ARG A 84 -2.70 0.69 -8.74
C ARG A 84 -2.92 -0.62 -8.00
N ALA A 85 -3.79 -0.59 -7.00
CA ALA A 85 -4.17 -1.78 -6.23
C ALA A 85 -4.75 -2.88 -7.13
N GLU A 86 -4.24 -4.09 -6.97
CA GLU A 86 -4.73 -5.30 -7.61
C GLU A 86 -4.83 -6.44 -6.59
N LYS A 87 -5.63 -7.45 -6.97
CA LYS A 87 -5.78 -8.63 -6.14
C LYS A 87 -4.56 -9.53 -6.34
N ILE A 88 -4.05 -10.10 -5.24
CA ILE A 88 -3.05 -11.20 -5.26
C ILE A 88 -3.61 -12.41 -6.03
#